data_AF-A0A8T4H237-F1
#
_entry.id   AF-A0A8T4H237-F1
#
_cell.length_a   1.000
_cell.length_b   1.000
_cell.length_c   1.000
_cell.angle_alpha   90.00
_cell.angle_beta   90.00
_cell.angle_gamma   90.00
#
_symmetry.space_group_name_H-M   'P 1'
#
loop_
_entity.id
_entity.type
_entity.pdbx_description
1 polymer ?
#
loop_
_entity_poly.entity_id
_entity_poly.type
_entity_poly.pdbx_seq_one_letter_code
_entity_poly.pdbx_strand_id
1 'polypeptide(L)' 'MAIDSQIKRYFKKDISYMFFIVIVVMVSILTSLNVFQAFGFKNQYLLELFHDLNVLLGFFIIVSILGIAFLELIF' A
#
# COMPACT_ATOMS: atom_id res chain seq x y z
N MET A 1 34.06 -1.05 -4.55
CA MET A 1 33.58 -2.33 -3.98
C MET A 1 32.83 -2.17 -2.65
N ALA A 2 33.43 -1.64 -1.57
CA ALA A 2 32.70 -1.48 -0.30
C ALA A 2 31.67 -0.33 -0.30
N ILE A 3 31.94 0.74 -1.06
CA ILE A 3 31.03 1.90 -1.18
C ILE A 3 29.78 1.52 -2.00
N ASP A 4 29.95 0.76 -3.08
CA ASP A 4 28.85 0.32 -3.95
C ASP A 4 27.85 -0.59 -3.22
N SER A 5 28.34 -1.47 -2.34
CA SER A 5 27.48 -2.36 -1.55
C SER A 5 26.71 -1.61 -0.46
N GLN A 6 27.32 -0.59 0.16
CA GLN A 6 26.64 0.26 1.13
C GLN A 6 25.55 1.11 0.47
N ILE A 7 25.84 1.75 -0.66
CA ILE A 7 24.87 2.56 -1.41
C ILE A 7 23.67 1.71 -1.83
N LYS A 8 23.89 0.52 -2.40
CA LYS A 8 22.82 -0.42 -2.76
C LYS A 8 21.93 -0.79 -1.57
N ARG A 9 22.52 -1.01 -0.39
CA ARG A 9 21.78 -1.36 0.84
C ARG A 9 20.95 -0.18 1.37
N TYR A 10 21.46 1.05 1.26
CA TYR A 10 20.70 2.26 1.61
C TYR A 10 19.52 2.46 0.67
N PHE A 11 19.73 2.36 -0.65
CA PHE A 11 18.64 2.44 -1.62
C PHE A 11 17.56 1.35 -1.41
N LYS A 12 17.97 0.11 -1.10
CA LYS A 12 17.02 -0.96 -0.73
C LYS A 12 16.14 -0.56 0.44
N LYS A 13 16.75 -0.02 1.49
CA LYS A 13 16.06 0.37 2.72
C LYS A 13 15.08 1.51 2.48
N ASP A 14 15.49 2.56 1.77
CA ASP A 14 14.65 3.74 1.55
C ASP A 14 13.44 3.43 0.65
N ILE A 15 13.65 2.67 -0.43
CA ILE A 15 12.55 2.28 -1.33
C ILE A 15 11.58 1.33 -0.62
N SER A 16 12.09 0.34 0.11
CA SER A 16 11.25 -0.56 0.90
C SER A 16 10.44 0.19 1.97
N TYR A 17 11.04 1.21 2.60
CA TYR A 17 10.35 2.04 3.59
C TYR A 17 9.26 2.90 2.94
N MET A 18 9.49 3.42 1.73
CA MET A 18 8.48 4.16 0.97
C MET A 18 7.27 3.27 0.64
N PHE A 19 7.49 2.04 0.16
CA PHE A 19 6.41 1.07 -0.08
C PHE A 19 5.67 0.69 1.20
N PHE A 20 6.39 0.54 2.31
CA PHE A 20 5.78 0.26 3.61
C PHE A 20 4.83 1.40 4.06
N ILE A 21 5.26 2.66 3.91
CA ILE A 21 4.39 3.82 4.20
C ILE A 21 3.13 3.79 3.34
N VAL A 22 3.27 3.50 2.04
CA VAL A 22 2.11 3.39 1.15
C VAL A 22 1.14 2.34 1.67
N ILE A 23 1.60 1.15 2.05
CA ILE A 23 0.75 0.09 2.63
C ILE A 23 0.03 0.60 3.88
N VAL A 24 0.74 1.25 4.81
CA VAL A 24 0.16 1.77 6.06
C VAL A 24 -0.95 2.80 5.77
N VAL A 25 -0.72 3.71 4.83
CA VAL A 25 -1.71 4.73 4.44
C VAL A 25 -2.92 4.08 3.80
N MET A 26 -2.73 3.15 2.86
CA MET A 26 -3.83 2.48 2.17
C MET A 26 -4.69 1.65 3.12
N VAL A 27 -4.08 0.92 4.06
CA VAL A 27 -4.79 0.15 5.10
C VAL A 27 -5.57 1.07 6.05
N SER A 28 -4.99 2.22 6.39
CA SER A 28 -5.65 3.23 7.23
C SER A 28 -6.91 3.78 6.53
N ILE A 29 -6.81 4.12 5.24
CA ILE A 29 -7.96 4.57 4.44
C ILE A 29 -9.03 3.47 4.36
N LEU A 30 -8.64 2.23 4.04
CA LEU A 30 -9.55 1.08 4.01
C LEU A 30 -10.31 0.91 5.33
N THR A 31 -9.61 1.03 6.46
CA THR A 31 -10.22 0.94 7.78
C THR A 31 -11.22 2.08 8.00
N SER A 32 -10.86 3.31 7.66
CA SER A 32 -11.77 4.46 7.75
C SER A 32 -13.01 4.30 6.86
N LEU A 33 -12.86 3.79 5.63
CA LEU A 33 -13.99 3.54 4.73
C LEU A 33 -14.93 2.47 5.29
N ASN A 34 -14.38 1.36 5.82
CA ASN A 34 -15.17 0.30 6.43
C ASN A 34 -15.95 0.80 7.66
N VAL A 35 -15.30 1.61 8.51
CA VAL A 35 -15.97 2.25 9.65
C VAL A 35 -17.10 3.16 9.16
N PHE A 36 -16.84 3.98 8.14
CA PHE A 36 -17.85 4.89 7.58
C PHE A 36 -19.05 4.14 6.98
N GLN A 37 -18.82 3.02 6.30
CA GLN A 37 -19.89 2.14 5.81
C GLN A 37 -20.74 1.55 6.94
N ALA A 38 -20.10 1.13 8.04
CA ALA A 38 -20.79 0.54 9.19
C ALA A 38 -21.77 1.52 9.88
N PHE A 39 -21.52 2.83 9.78
CA PHE A 39 -22.41 3.87 10.31
C PHE A 39 -23.69 4.13 9.47
N GLY A 40 -23.93 3.34 8.42
CA GLY A 40 -25.27 3.24 7.82
C GLY A 40 -25.52 4.09 6.57
N PHE A 41 -24.48 4.47 5.83
CA PHE A 41 -24.64 5.10 4.51
C PHE A 41 -25.15 4.07 3.47
N LYS A 42 -26.45 3.76 3.51
CA LYS A 42 -27.15 2.87 2.56
C LYS A 42 -27.51 3.56 1.23
N ASN A 43 -26.67 4.47 0.76
CA ASN A 43 -26.84 5.04 -0.58
C ASN A 43 -26.17 4.11 -1.59
N GLN A 44 -26.94 3.62 -2.57
CA GLN A 44 -26.44 2.68 -3.59
C GLN A 44 -25.25 3.25 -4.37
N TYR A 45 -25.26 4.55 -4.67
CA TYR A 45 -24.13 5.23 -5.31
C TYR A 45 -22.86 5.22 -4.44
N LEU A 46 -23.03 5.40 -3.12
CA LEU A 46 -21.88 5.33 -2.20
C LEU A 46 -21.36 3.90 -2.07
N LEU A 47 -22.22 2.89 -2.10
CA LEU A 47 -21.80 1.49 -2.05
C LEU A 47 -20.94 1.11 -3.26
N GLU A 48 -21.35 1.50 -4.47
CA GLU A 48 -20.56 1.30 -5.70
C GLU A 48 -19.22 2.05 -5.61
N LEU A 49 -19.23 3.33 -5.22
CA LEU A 49 -18.01 4.11 -5.02
C LEU A 49 -17.05 3.46 -4.01
N PHE A 50 -17.57 2.98 -2.88
CA PHE A 50 -16.72 2.32 -1.88
C PHE A 50 -16.18 0.99 -2.38
N HIS A 51 -16.93 0.26 -3.19
CA HIS A 51 -16.44 -0.97 -3.81
C HIS A 51 -15.24 -0.66 -4.73
N ASP A 52 -15.39 0.34 -5.61
CA ASP A 52 -14.33 0.76 -6.52
C ASP A 52 -13.08 1.25 -5.76
N LEU A 53 -13.28 2.04 -4.70
CA LEU A 53 -12.19 2.49 -3.84
C LEU A 53 -11.49 1.31 -3.15
N ASN A 54 -12.23 0.33 -2.63
CA ASN A 54 -11.65 -0.86 -2.00
C ASN A 54 -10.81 -1.67 -2.99
N VAL A 55 -11.28 -1.83 -4.24
CA VAL A 55 -10.53 -2.51 -5.31
C VAL A 55 -9.25 -1.74 -5.63
N LEU A 56 -9.33 -0.42 -5.79
CA LEU A 56 -8.18 0.43 -6.09
C LEU A 56 -7.12 0.40 -4.97
N LEU A 57 -7.55 0.55 -3.71
CA LEU A 57 -6.66 0.51 -2.55
C LEU A 57 -6.03 -0.87 -2.41
N GLY A 58 -6.80 -1.95 -2.60
CA GLY A 58 -6.32 -3.32 -2.61
C GLY A 58 -5.25 -3.55 -3.68
N PHE A 59 -5.45 -3.03 -4.88
CA PHE A 59 -4.46 -3.08 -5.95
C PHE A 59 -3.13 -2.42 -5.54
N PHE A 60 -3.16 -1.21 -4.98
CA PHE A 60 -1.95 -0.52 -4.53
C PHE A 60 -1.23 -1.25 -3.39
N ILE A 61 -1.97 -1.87 -2.48
CA ILE A 61 -1.38 -2.70 -1.41
C ILE A 61 -0.63 -3.89 -2.02
N ILE A 62 -1.27 -4.63 -2.94
CA ILE A 62 -0.66 -5.81 -3.57
C ILE A 62 0.60 -5.41 -4.35
N VAL A 63 0.53 -4.35 -5.16
CA VAL A 63 1.69 -3.85 -5.93
C VAL A 63 2.82 -3.43 -5.00
N SER A 64 2.52 -2.80 -3.86
CA SER A 64 3.54 -2.39 -2.89
C SER A 64 4.21 -3.58 -2.20
N ILE A 65 3.43 -4.62 -1.84
CA ILE A 65 3.96 -5.87 -1.28
C ILE A 65 4.88 -6.57 -2.29
N LEU A 66 4.43 -6.68 -3.54
CA LEU A 66 5.25 -7.25 -4.62
C LEU A 66 6.50 -6.41 -4.85
N GLY A 67 6.40 -5.08 -4.83
CA GLY A 67 7.53 -4.17 -4.93
C GLY A 67 8.59 -4.45 -3.86
N ILE A 68 8.19 -4.61 -2.60
CA ILE A 68 9.11 -4.97 -1.50
C ILE A 68 9.73 -6.35 -1.74
N ALA A 69 8.92 -7.37 -2.07
CA ALA A 69 9.40 -8.74 -2.27
C ALA A 69 10.39 -8.84 -3.44
N PHE A 70 10.13 -8.14 -4.56
CA PHE A 70 11.06 -8.06 -5.69
C PHE A 70 12.37 -7.38 -5.30
N LEU A 71 12.29 -6.28 -4.55
CA LEU A 71 13.46 -5.57 -4.08
C LEU A 71 14.30 -6.44 -3.14
N GLU A 72 13.64 -7.29 -2.35
CA GLU A 72 14.31 -8.25 -1.47
C GLU A 72 14.96 -9.43 -2.21
N LEU A 73 14.43 -9.81 -3.37
CA LEU A 73 14.98 -10.86 -4.22
C LEU A 73 16.16 -10.38 -5.08
N ILE A 74 16.10 -9.14 -5.57
CA ILE A 74 17.10 -8.56 -6.48
C ILE A 74 18.35 -8.04 -5.73
N PHE A 75 18.19 -7.58 -4.48
CA PHE A 75 19.28 -7.01 -3.66
C PHE A 75 19.66 -7.87 -2.46
#